data_AF-A0A7J5YN01-F1
#
_entry.id   AF-A0A7J5YN01-F1
#
_cell.length_a   1.000
_cell.length_b   1.000
_cell.length_c   1.000
_cell.angle_alpha   90.00
_cell.angle_beta   90.00
_cell.angle_gamma   90.00
#
_symmetry.space_group_name_H-M   'P 1'
#
loop_
_entity.id
_entity.type
_entity.pdbx_description
1 polymer ?
#
loop_
_entity_poly.entity_id
_entity_poly.type
_entity_poly.pdbx_seq_one_letter_code
_entity_poly.pdbx_strand_id
1 'polypeptide(L)'
;MGAQKETHTMLVYLLYMLVFLAKEEQILSQQTYCGFLIPYFLPTLQDSPLLSLLVQSTSLPWHQLDLSSYQGILGYVGTHYPPSLLLSADSAPQLLLKSLRSAAGLHPCPNEAPHREETLKAGVYVCWCVQSLVTLEQGGSLSLSSLEAQLGSLLESVTGLELRHMAFCSLFSDALALLNGVGVSTGEALAAHVISWLDRKGRGFPILPLLTACSRCLASVRHMTRIMEACITAYFNHAEEESVGWGPVLASLQVPELTVDDFLSESQSGGSFLTLYAFILQRLNSEYTAANERRTLALVNTWTNQVFPSGPGDEAKLFLWWHKALSLYTEQLKPQAGQTEGSGVVMGLLRLQTRLLQLGEERLNSGLLGAIGLGKRSPVSNRFRVVVRSLAAFLSIQVPSETELRLQPTGDLQLSAKAQQMLGVLEAMPSNKQYAELEDSVNKAVQFIRYPGHCLRDGPRLLGLLANLLYPDLRYLHIIR
;
A
#
# COMPACT_ATOMS: atom_id res chain seq x y z
N MET A 1 -30.25 25.05 -29.56
CA MET A 1 -28.98 25.70 -29.18
C MET A 1 -29.19 26.90 -28.25
N GLY A 2 -30.20 27.76 -28.46
CA GLY A 2 -30.52 28.89 -27.55
C GLY A 2 -30.97 28.47 -26.13
N ALA A 3 -31.96 27.58 -26.01
CA ALA A 3 -32.52 27.16 -24.71
C ALA A 3 -31.50 26.44 -23.79
N GLN A 4 -30.55 25.70 -24.36
CA GLN A 4 -29.49 25.04 -23.59
C GLN A 4 -28.48 26.04 -23.01
N LYS A 5 -28.20 27.13 -23.76
CA LYS A 5 -27.34 28.22 -23.30
C LYS A 5 -28.00 29.03 -22.19
N GLU A 6 -29.30 29.29 -22.32
CA GLU A 6 -30.11 29.96 -21.28
C GLU A 6 -30.18 29.14 -19.99
N THR A 7 -30.44 27.83 -20.10
CA THR A 7 -30.47 26.91 -18.94
C THR A 7 -29.13 26.89 -18.20
N HIS A 8 -28.02 26.82 -18.94
CA HIS A 8 -26.68 26.86 -18.38
C HIS A 8 -26.41 28.18 -17.64
N THR A 9 -26.69 29.34 -18.27
CA THR A 9 -26.52 30.65 -17.64
C THR A 9 -27.35 30.80 -16.37
N MET A 10 -28.59 30.28 -16.35
CA MET A 10 -29.45 30.27 -15.17
C MET A 10 -28.85 29.44 -14.03
N LEU A 11 -28.30 28.26 -14.31
CA LEU A 11 -27.66 27.41 -13.30
C LEU A 11 -26.43 28.08 -12.69
N VAL A 12 -25.61 28.76 -13.51
CA VAL A 12 -24.43 29.50 -13.02
C VAL A 12 -24.85 30.60 -12.06
N TYR A 13 -25.80 31.46 -12.44
CA TYR A 13 -26.29 32.52 -11.57
C TYR A 13 -26.95 31.98 -10.31
N LEU A 14 -27.71 30.88 -10.42
CA LEU A 14 -28.36 30.26 -9.28
C LEU A 14 -27.35 29.72 -8.27
N LEU A 15 -26.27 29.09 -8.70
CA LEU A 15 -25.24 28.61 -7.77
C LEU A 15 -24.48 29.76 -7.10
N TYR A 16 -24.15 30.83 -7.84
CA TYR A 16 -23.62 32.06 -7.21
C TYR A 16 -24.59 32.62 -6.17
N MET A 17 -25.88 32.72 -6.48
CA MET A 17 -26.90 33.19 -5.55
C MET A 17 -26.96 32.32 -4.29
N LEU A 18 -26.94 30.99 -4.42
CA LEU A 18 -26.93 30.08 -3.25
C LEU A 18 -25.67 30.28 -2.38
N VAL A 19 -24.51 30.55 -3.00
CA VAL A 19 -23.28 30.91 -2.28
C VAL A 19 -23.46 32.23 -1.51
N PHE A 20 -24.19 33.22 -2.02
CA PHE A 20 -24.49 34.44 -1.26
C PHE A 20 -25.50 34.19 -0.14
N LEU A 21 -26.59 33.49 -0.44
CA LEU A 21 -27.68 33.22 0.50
C LEU A 21 -27.22 32.37 1.70
N ALA A 22 -26.36 31.38 1.48
CA ALA A 22 -25.79 30.59 2.57
C ALA A 22 -24.94 31.43 3.53
N LYS A 23 -24.23 32.44 3.02
CA LYS A 23 -23.44 33.39 3.83
C LYS A 23 -24.35 34.30 4.64
N GLU A 24 -25.39 34.83 4.01
CA GLU A 24 -26.38 35.68 4.66
C GLU A 24 -27.10 34.93 5.79
N GLU A 25 -27.56 33.71 5.53
CA GLU A 25 -28.19 32.85 6.55
C GLU A 25 -27.24 32.57 7.71
N GLN A 26 -25.95 32.33 7.44
CA GLN A 26 -24.94 32.13 8.49
C GLN A 26 -24.76 33.38 9.37
N ILE A 27 -24.74 34.57 8.77
CA ILE A 27 -24.64 35.85 9.51
C ILE A 27 -25.89 36.08 10.36
N LEU A 28 -27.09 35.86 9.80
CA LEU A 28 -28.37 36.01 10.51
C LEU A 28 -28.46 35.03 11.69
N SER A 29 -28.03 33.79 11.48
CA SER A 29 -27.96 32.77 12.52
C SER A 29 -27.03 33.19 13.66
N GLN A 30 -25.83 33.68 13.35
CA GLN A 30 -24.85 34.13 14.36
C GLN A 30 -25.31 35.37 15.15
N GLN A 31 -26.01 36.31 14.51
CA GLN A 31 -26.59 37.48 15.18
C GLN A 31 -27.69 37.10 16.19
N THR A 32 -28.43 36.03 15.90
CA THR A 32 -29.49 35.51 16.80
C THR A 32 -28.90 34.88 18.08
N TYR A 33 -27.69 34.30 18.01
CA TYR A 33 -27.00 33.73 19.18
C TYR A 33 -26.28 34.76 20.07
N CYS A 34 -25.93 35.93 19.53
CA CYS A 34 -25.17 36.98 20.25
C CYS A 34 -26.04 38.16 20.73
N GLY A 35 -27.33 38.20 20.41
CA GLY A 35 -28.22 39.33 20.71
C GLY A 35 -29.29 39.02 21.76
N PHE A 36 -29.27 39.74 22.88
CA PHE A 36 -30.44 39.99 23.73
C PHE A 36 -31.53 40.70 22.90
N LEU A 37 -32.35 39.99 22.14
CA LEU A 37 -33.55 40.57 21.51
C LEU A 37 -34.73 39.58 21.57
N ILE A 38 -35.66 39.94 22.46
CA ILE A 38 -37.13 39.72 22.51
C ILE A 38 -37.69 38.43 21.85
N PRO A 39 -38.32 37.52 22.63
CA PRO A 39 -38.75 36.19 22.18
C PRO A 39 -40.07 36.15 21.37
N TYR A 40 -40.48 37.23 20.72
CA TYR A 40 -41.73 37.25 19.95
C TYR A 40 -41.44 37.83 18.57
N PHE A 41 -41.51 36.98 17.54
CA PHE A 41 -41.13 37.19 16.13
C PHE A 41 -39.69 36.81 15.74
N LEU A 42 -39.33 35.53 15.90
CA LEU A 42 -38.46 34.88 14.91
C LEU A 42 -39.07 33.53 14.51
N PRO A 43 -39.09 33.19 13.21
CA PRO A 43 -39.48 31.84 12.80
C PRO A 43 -38.51 30.85 13.45
N THR A 44 -39.05 29.74 13.96
CA THR A 44 -38.24 28.55 14.26
C THR A 44 -37.38 28.20 13.03
N LEU A 45 -36.14 27.74 13.23
CA LEU A 45 -35.20 27.35 12.15
C LEU A 45 -35.83 26.46 11.04
N GLN A 46 -36.95 25.80 11.35
CA GLN A 46 -37.75 24.99 10.42
C GLN A 46 -38.49 25.78 9.32
N ASP A 47 -38.66 27.10 9.43
CA ASP A 47 -39.42 27.92 8.47
C ASP A 47 -38.57 28.93 7.68
N SER A 48 -37.24 28.78 7.66
CA SER A 48 -36.39 29.70 6.88
C SER A 48 -36.57 29.43 5.38
N PRO A 49 -37.12 30.39 4.60
CA PRO A 49 -37.32 30.21 3.15
C PRO A 49 -35.98 30.05 2.41
N LEU A 50 -34.90 30.62 2.97
CA LEU A 50 -33.54 30.47 2.45
C LEU A 50 -33.04 29.04 2.62
N LEU A 51 -33.26 28.44 3.80
CA LEU A 51 -32.93 27.05 4.04
C LEU A 51 -33.75 26.11 3.15
N SER A 52 -35.04 26.38 2.96
CA SER A 52 -35.88 25.63 2.02
C SER A 52 -35.36 25.70 0.58
N LEU A 53 -34.91 26.88 0.12
CA LEU A 53 -34.30 27.03 -1.20
C LEU A 53 -32.98 26.25 -1.33
N LEU A 54 -32.12 26.28 -0.30
CA LEU A 54 -30.88 25.50 -0.26
C LEU A 54 -31.15 23.98 -0.24
N VAL A 55 -32.24 23.53 0.39
CA VAL A 55 -32.65 22.12 0.33
C VAL A 55 -33.09 21.76 -1.09
N GLN A 56 -33.96 22.55 -1.69
CA GLN A 56 -34.44 22.35 -3.06
C GLN A 56 -33.30 22.40 -4.09
N SER A 57 -32.27 23.21 -3.85
CA SER A 57 -31.15 23.33 -4.76
C SER A 57 -30.32 22.05 -4.86
N THR A 58 -30.40 21.14 -3.88
CA THR A 58 -29.65 19.87 -3.92
C THR A 58 -30.16 18.88 -4.96
N SER A 59 -31.36 19.10 -5.53
CA SER A 59 -31.91 18.28 -6.62
C SER A 59 -31.70 18.88 -8.02
N LEU A 60 -30.96 19.99 -8.14
CA LEU A 60 -30.71 20.64 -9.43
C LEU A 60 -29.65 19.89 -10.23
N PRO A 61 -29.71 19.95 -11.58
CA PRO A 61 -28.79 19.24 -12.46
C PRO A 61 -27.44 19.96 -12.55
N TRP A 62 -26.72 20.04 -11.43
CA TRP A 62 -25.44 20.75 -11.33
C TRP A 62 -24.35 20.19 -12.25
N HIS A 63 -24.51 18.96 -12.75
CA HIS A 63 -23.64 18.38 -13.76
C HIS A 63 -23.53 19.25 -15.03
N GLN A 64 -24.55 20.06 -15.35
CA GLN A 64 -24.59 20.96 -16.52
C GLN A 64 -23.74 22.24 -16.37
N LEU A 65 -23.19 22.50 -15.18
CA LEU A 65 -22.20 23.56 -15.00
C LEU A 65 -20.90 23.17 -15.70
N ASP A 66 -20.36 24.10 -16.48
CA ASP A 66 -19.08 23.92 -17.13
C ASP A 66 -17.93 24.14 -16.13
N LEU A 67 -16.74 23.66 -16.50
CA LEU A 67 -15.55 23.76 -15.67
C LEU A 67 -15.20 25.21 -15.33
N SER A 68 -15.30 26.13 -16.29
CA SER A 68 -14.91 27.53 -16.09
C SER A 68 -15.80 28.23 -15.07
N SER A 69 -17.13 28.05 -15.15
CA SER A 69 -18.05 28.62 -14.18
C SER A 69 -17.87 27.99 -12.80
N TYR A 70 -17.66 26.67 -12.74
CA TYR A 70 -17.43 25.97 -11.48
C TYR A 70 -16.16 26.45 -10.78
N GLN A 71 -15.05 26.63 -11.53
CA GLN A 71 -13.81 27.21 -11.00
C GLN A 71 -14.01 28.62 -10.47
N GLY A 72 -14.75 29.48 -11.19
CA GLY A 72 -15.08 30.83 -10.73
C GLY A 72 -15.86 30.83 -9.42
N ILE A 73 -16.89 29.97 -9.31
CA ILE A 73 -17.73 29.84 -8.12
C ILE A 73 -16.90 29.35 -6.93
N LEU A 74 -16.10 28.30 -7.11
CA LEU A 74 -15.29 27.77 -6.02
C LEU A 74 -14.17 28.74 -5.61
N GLY A 75 -13.60 29.47 -6.57
CA GLY A 75 -12.66 30.56 -6.29
C GLY A 75 -13.30 31.70 -5.47
N TYR A 76 -14.56 32.03 -5.76
CA TYR A 76 -15.32 32.97 -4.95
C TYR A 76 -15.53 32.45 -3.53
N VAL A 77 -15.95 31.18 -3.37
CA VAL A 77 -16.10 30.54 -2.05
C VAL A 77 -14.77 30.59 -1.28
N GLY A 78 -13.66 30.20 -1.90
CA GLY A 78 -12.34 30.18 -1.27
C GLY A 78 -11.81 31.55 -0.85
N THR A 79 -12.28 32.64 -1.46
CA THR A 79 -11.87 34.01 -1.11
C THR A 79 -12.81 34.69 -0.12
N HIS A 80 -14.09 34.27 -0.06
CA HIS A 80 -15.13 34.96 0.70
C HIS A 80 -15.66 34.17 1.90
N TYR A 81 -15.28 32.91 2.05
CA TYR A 81 -15.58 32.08 3.22
C TYR A 81 -14.31 31.68 3.96
N PRO A 82 -14.36 31.55 5.31
CA PRO A 82 -13.23 31.00 6.05
C PRO A 82 -13.04 29.51 5.72
N PRO A 83 -11.81 28.98 5.77
CA PRO A 83 -11.54 27.55 5.59
C PRO A 83 -12.36 26.63 6.51
N SER A 84 -12.76 27.13 7.69
CA SER A 84 -13.61 26.41 8.65
C SER A 84 -15.01 26.08 8.13
N LEU A 85 -15.41 26.64 6.98
CA LEU A 85 -16.62 26.26 6.26
C LEU A 85 -16.74 24.74 6.11
N LEU A 86 -15.63 24.05 5.80
CA LEU A 86 -15.58 22.59 5.64
C LEU A 86 -15.99 21.79 6.87
N LEU A 87 -15.89 22.41 8.04
CA LEU A 87 -16.14 21.79 9.34
C LEU A 87 -17.46 22.24 9.95
N SER A 88 -18.23 23.06 9.23
CA SER A 88 -19.46 23.63 9.77
C SER A 88 -20.49 22.53 10.06
N ALA A 89 -21.07 22.61 11.26
CA ALA A 89 -22.22 21.82 11.67
C ALA A 89 -23.55 22.49 11.30
N ASP A 90 -23.50 23.73 10.79
CA ASP A 90 -24.68 24.52 10.47
C ASP A 90 -25.33 24.02 9.17
N SER A 91 -26.67 24.03 9.14
CA SER A 91 -27.43 23.45 8.03
C SER A 91 -27.17 24.15 6.68
N ALA A 92 -27.07 25.48 6.65
CA ALA A 92 -26.88 26.23 5.40
C ALA A 92 -25.49 25.98 4.76
N PRO A 93 -24.35 26.10 5.49
CA PRO A 93 -23.05 25.63 5.03
C PRO A 93 -23.01 24.19 4.52
N GLN A 94 -23.65 23.25 5.23
CA GLN A 94 -23.67 21.84 4.80
C GLN A 94 -24.43 21.65 3.48
N LEU A 95 -25.56 22.33 3.30
CA LEU A 95 -26.32 22.30 2.04
C LEU A 95 -25.55 22.95 0.88
N LEU A 96 -24.82 24.04 1.16
CA LEU A 96 -23.91 24.64 0.18
C LEU A 96 -22.81 23.65 -0.24
N LEU A 97 -22.11 23.06 0.73
CA LEU A 97 -21.06 22.06 0.46
C LEU A 97 -21.60 20.85 -0.32
N LYS A 98 -22.82 20.40 0.01
CA LYS A 98 -23.50 19.33 -0.73
C LYS A 98 -23.77 19.73 -2.19
N SER A 99 -24.21 20.96 -2.43
CA SER A 99 -24.45 21.49 -3.77
C SER A 99 -23.15 21.62 -4.57
N LEU A 100 -22.08 22.14 -3.96
CA LEU A 100 -20.75 22.23 -4.59
C LEU A 100 -20.20 20.84 -4.92
N ARG A 101 -20.32 19.87 -4.00
CA ARG A 101 -19.90 18.48 -4.23
C ARG A 101 -20.70 17.82 -5.36
N SER A 102 -22.00 18.09 -5.44
CA SER A 102 -22.84 17.62 -6.54
C SER A 102 -22.43 18.23 -7.89
N ALA A 103 -22.12 19.53 -7.92
CA ALA A 103 -21.61 20.21 -9.12
C ALA A 103 -20.26 19.67 -9.59
N ALA A 104 -19.44 19.19 -8.64
CA ALA A 104 -18.17 18.52 -8.89
C ALA A 104 -18.31 17.09 -9.43
N GLY A 105 -19.51 16.52 -9.45
CA GLY A 105 -19.74 15.12 -9.83
C GLY A 105 -19.34 14.11 -8.74
N LEU A 106 -19.03 14.55 -7.52
CA LEU A 106 -18.58 13.69 -6.40
C LEU A 106 -19.73 13.04 -5.62
N HIS A 107 -20.90 12.95 -6.24
CA HIS A 107 -22.08 12.27 -5.71
C HIS A 107 -22.56 11.27 -6.77
N PRO A 108 -22.77 9.99 -6.42
CA PRO A 108 -23.23 9.00 -7.37
C PRO A 108 -24.62 9.41 -7.90
N CYS A 109 -24.72 9.54 -9.22
CA CYS A 109 -25.99 9.68 -9.94
C CYS A 109 -26.27 8.34 -10.63
N PRO A 110 -27.04 7.43 -10.01
CA PRO A 110 -27.35 6.14 -10.64
C PRO A 110 -28.18 6.41 -11.90
N ASN A 111 -27.65 6.02 -13.07
CA ASN A 111 -28.24 6.07 -14.43
C ASN A 111 -27.82 7.23 -15.36
N GLU A 112 -26.84 8.07 -15.03
CA GLU A 112 -26.32 9.08 -15.97
C GLU A 112 -24.91 8.69 -16.44
N ALA A 113 -24.64 8.81 -17.75
CA ALA A 113 -23.30 8.59 -18.28
C ALA A 113 -22.36 9.68 -17.74
N PRO A 114 -21.13 9.34 -17.32
CA PRO A 114 -20.21 10.30 -16.72
C PRO A 114 -19.93 11.46 -17.68
N HIS A 115 -20.18 12.70 -17.23
CA HIS A 115 -19.97 13.88 -18.03
C HIS A 115 -18.47 14.18 -18.21
N ARG A 116 -18.10 14.68 -19.40
CA ARG A 116 -16.70 14.86 -19.85
C ARG A 116 -15.81 15.66 -18.89
N GLU A 117 -16.38 16.55 -18.08
CA GLU A 117 -15.64 17.48 -17.20
C GLU A 117 -15.73 17.13 -15.70
N GLU A 118 -16.43 16.05 -15.33
CA GLU A 118 -16.63 15.69 -13.90
C GLU A 118 -15.31 15.50 -13.17
N THR A 119 -14.36 14.76 -13.74
CA THR A 119 -13.04 14.56 -13.11
C THR A 119 -12.32 15.89 -12.86
N LEU A 120 -12.42 16.85 -13.80
CA LEU A 120 -11.75 18.14 -13.67
C LEU A 120 -12.41 18.99 -12.58
N LYS A 121 -13.75 19.00 -12.51
CA LYS A 121 -14.49 19.69 -11.44
C LYS A 121 -14.26 19.04 -10.07
N ALA A 122 -14.22 17.71 -10.00
CA ALA A 122 -13.84 16.95 -8.82
C ALA A 122 -12.44 17.33 -8.33
N GLY A 123 -11.45 17.41 -9.22
CA GLY A 123 -10.08 17.81 -8.87
C GLY A 123 -10.03 19.22 -8.29
N VAL A 124 -10.77 20.17 -8.89
CA VAL A 124 -10.90 21.54 -8.38
C VAL A 124 -11.49 21.56 -6.97
N TYR A 125 -12.53 20.76 -6.70
CA TYR A 125 -13.13 20.64 -5.37
C TYR A 125 -12.18 20.01 -4.34
N VAL A 126 -11.54 18.90 -4.68
CA VAL A 126 -10.59 18.18 -3.80
C VAL A 126 -9.41 19.08 -3.46
N CYS A 127 -8.84 19.79 -4.44
CA CYS A 127 -7.75 20.75 -4.23
C CYS A 127 -8.15 21.85 -3.23
N TRP A 128 -9.34 22.44 -3.40
CA TRP A 128 -9.86 23.45 -2.48
C TRP A 128 -10.05 22.90 -1.06
N CYS A 129 -10.56 21.67 -0.94
CA CYS A 129 -10.70 21.01 0.35
C CYS A 129 -9.34 20.84 1.04
N VAL A 130 -8.35 20.33 0.31
CA VAL A 130 -6.99 20.12 0.83
C VAL A 130 -6.34 21.44 1.24
N GLN A 131 -6.40 22.48 0.41
CA GLN A 131 -5.85 23.80 0.74
C GLN A 131 -6.48 24.39 2.01
N SER A 132 -7.80 24.24 2.16
CA SER A 132 -8.52 24.70 3.34
C SER A 132 -8.12 23.92 4.60
N LEU A 133 -7.99 22.59 4.51
CA LEU A 133 -7.56 21.73 5.62
C LEU A 133 -6.12 22.03 6.05
N VAL A 134 -5.20 22.24 5.10
CA VAL A 134 -3.83 22.67 5.37
C VAL A 134 -3.82 24.01 6.11
N THR A 135 -4.62 24.98 5.63
CA THR A 135 -4.72 26.31 6.27
C THR A 135 -5.24 26.21 7.71
N LEU A 136 -6.23 25.34 7.95
CA LEU A 136 -6.80 25.13 9.29
C LEU A 136 -5.82 24.46 10.25
N GLU A 137 -5.06 23.48 9.77
CA GLU A 137 -4.04 22.79 10.57
C GLU A 137 -2.90 23.72 10.94
N GLN A 138 -2.37 24.47 9.96
CA GLN A 138 -1.32 25.48 10.20
C GLN A 138 -1.79 26.61 11.11
N GLY A 139 -3.08 26.94 11.07
CA GLY A 139 -3.71 27.90 11.99
C GLY A 139 -4.05 27.35 13.38
N GLY A 140 -3.72 26.07 13.68
CA GLY A 140 -3.98 25.43 14.97
C GLY A 140 -5.46 25.26 15.31
N SER A 141 -6.34 25.42 14.32
CA SER A 141 -7.80 25.47 14.50
C SER A 141 -8.49 24.13 14.30
N LEU A 142 -7.72 23.05 14.09
CA LEU A 142 -8.23 21.73 13.75
C LEU A 142 -7.61 20.62 14.58
N SER A 143 -8.44 19.73 15.11
CA SER A 143 -7.96 18.52 15.78
C SER A 143 -7.49 17.48 14.76
N LEU A 144 -6.51 16.65 15.14
CA LEU A 144 -6.03 15.53 14.31
C LEU A 144 -7.19 14.60 13.90
N SER A 145 -8.09 14.27 14.84
CA SER A 145 -9.22 13.37 14.57
C SER A 145 -10.18 13.91 13.50
N SER A 146 -10.40 15.23 13.48
CA SER A 146 -11.23 15.89 12.49
C SER A 146 -10.53 15.89 11.12
N LEU A 147 -9.21 16.12 11.09
CA LEU A 147 -8.42 16.09 9.86
C LEU A 147 -8.40 14.68 9.24
N GLU A 148 -8.21 13.65 10.06
CA GLU A 148 -8.30 12.25 9.67
C GLU A 148 -9.67 11.91 9.07
N ALA A 149 -10.76 12.31 9.73
CA ALA A 149 -12.12 12.09 9.24
C ALA A 149 -12.37 12.79 7.88
N GLN A 150 -11.86 14.01 7.70
CA GLN A 150 -11.98 14.75 6.44
C GLN A 150 -11.16 14.09 5.32
N LEU A 151 -9.93 13.66 5.60
CA LEU A 151 -9.13 12.91 4.62
C LEU A 151 -9.81 11.60 4.21
N GLY A 152 -10.34 10.83 5.18
CA GLY A 152 -11.08 9.61 4.90
C GLY A 152 -12.33 9.86 4.03
N SER A 153 -13.05 10.96 4.28
CA SER A 153 -14.21 11.39 3.48
C SER A 153 -13.83 11.82 2.06
N LEU A 154 -12.71 12.53 1.90
CA LEU A 154 -12.18 12.89 0.58
C LEU A 154 -11.80 11.65 -0.22
N LEU A 155 -11.07 10.72 0.39
CA LEU A 155 -10.68 9.47 -0.27
C LEU A 155 -11.90 8.62 -0.66
N GLU A 156 -12.96 8.59 0.18
CA GLU A 156 -14.23 7.92 -0.17
C GLU A 156 -15.01 8.66 -1.25
N SER A 157 -14.92 9.99 -1.34
CA SER A 157 -15.61 10.73 -2.40
C SER A 157 -15.07 10.41 -3.79
N VAL A 158 -13.79 10.06 -3.89
CA VAL A 158 -13.14 9.68 -5.15
C VAL A 158 -13.63 8.32 -5.65
N THR A 159 -14.02 7.39 -4.77
CA THR A 159 -14.38 6.01 -5.12
C THR A 159 -15.75 5.86 -5.77
N GLY A 160 -16.65 6.81 -5.56
CA GLY A 160 -18.02 6.76 -6.09
C GLY A 160 -18.15 7.04 -7.59
N LEU A 161 -17.04 7.12 -8.32
CA LEU A 161 -16.99 7.55 -9.71
C LEU A 161 -16.60 6.38 -10.64
N GLU A 162 -17.26 6.23 -11.79
CA GLU A 162 -16.85 5.27 -12.82
C GLU A 162 -15.73 5.86 -13.70
N LEU A 163 -14.52 5.96 -13.15
CA LEU A 163 -13.39 6.62 -13.81
C LEU A 163 -12.35 5.65 -14.38
N ARG A 164 -11.59 6.15 -15.36
CA ARG A 164 -10.38 5.49 -15.85
C ARG A 164 -9.26 5.63 -14.82
N HIS A 165 -8.29 4.71 -14.86
CA HIS A 165 -7.13 4.67 -13.94
C HIS A 165 -6.45 6.03 -13.71
N MET A 166 -6.17 6.77 -14.78
CA MET A 166 -5.46 8.06 -14.69
C MET A 166 -6.31 9.16 -14.05
N ALA A 167 -7.63 9.12 -14.20
CA ALA A 167 -8.54 10.07 -13.58
C ALA A 167 -8.61 9.84 -12.05
N PHE A 168 -8.71 8.59 -11.61
CA PHE A 168 -8.56 8.24 -10.19
C PHE A 168 -7.20 8.64 -9.63
N CYS A 169 -6.12 8.36 -10.37
CA CYS A 169 -4.77 8.71 -9.94
C CYS A 169 -4.61 10.22 -9.70
N SER A 170 -5.17 11.07 -10.58
CA SER A 170 -5.17 12.53 -10.39
C SER A 170 -5.89 12.92 -9.09
N LEU A 171 -7.12 12.43 -8.88
CA LEU A 171 -7.91 12.79 -7.70
C LEU A 171 -7.29 12.29 -6.39
N PHE A 172 -6.73 11.08 -6.40
CA PHE A 172 -5.97 10.58 -5.24
C PHE A 172 -4.71 11.39 -4.99
N SER A 173 -4.03 11.86 -6.04
CA SER A 173 -2.85 12.73 -5.89
C SER A 173 -3.26 14.05 -5.24
N ASP A 174 -4.36 14.64 -5.68
CA ASP A 174 -4.91 15.87 -5.09
C ASP A 174 -5.26 15.67 -3.61
N ALA A 175 -5.92 14.57 -3.25
CA ALA A 175 -6.27 14.26 -1.87
C ALA A 175 -5.04 14.00 -0.98
N LEU A 176 -4.07 13.23 -1.48
CA LEU A 176 -2.83 12.90 -0.75
C LEU A 176 -1.89 14.10 -0.62
N ALA A 177 -2.05 15.15 -1.44
CA ALA A 177 -1.31 16.40 -1.30
C ALA A 177 -1.49 17.04 0.09
N LEU A 178 -2.55 16.68 0.83
CA LEU A 178 -2.72 17.06 2.23
C LEU A 178 -1.51 16.66 3.09
N LEU A 179 -0.96 15.47 2.89
CA LEU A 179 0.20 14.99 3.65
C LEU A 179 1.47 15.82 3.40
N ASN A 180 1.54 16.55 2.28
CA ASN A 180 2.66 17.41 1.94
C ASN A 180 2.56 18.81 2.56
N GLY A 181 1.34 19.25 2.91
CA GLY A 181 1.09 20.61 3.39
C GLY A 181 1.01 20.76 4.91
N VAL A 182 0.86 19.65 5.65
CA VAL A 182 0.73 19.64 7.11
C VAL A 182 2.08 19.47 7.81
N GLY A 183 2.13 19.76 9.12
CA GLY A 183 3.32 19.52 9.94
C GLY A 183 3.75 18.04 9.95
N VAL A 184 5.05 17.78 10.17
CA VAL A 184 5.66 16.42 10.08
C VAL A 184 4.94 15.38 10.94
N SER A 185 4.65 15.69 12.21
CA SER A 185 3.94 14.78 13.12
C SER A 185 2.52 14.49 12.67
N THR A 186 1.82 15.51 12.14
CA THR A 186 0.48 15.38 11.60
C THR A 186 0.50 14.53 10.34
N GLY A 187 1.47 14.75 9.44
CA GLY A 187 1.67 13.96 8.22
C GLY A 187 1.90 12.48 8.51
N GLU A 188 2.69 12.15 9.54
CA GLU A 188 2.91 10.76 9.96
C GLU A 188 1.62 10.09 10.48
N ALA A 189 0.82 10.84 11.26
CA ALA A 189 -0.48 10.35 11.73
C ALA A 189 -1.47 10.14 10.58
N LEU A 190 -1.53 11.08 9.63
CA LEU A 190 -2.37 10.95 8.43
C LEU A 190 -1.91 9.78 7.54
N ALA A 191 -0.61 9.56 7.37
CA ALA A 191 -0.11 8.40 6.64
C ALA A 191 -0.54 7.09 7.33
N ALA A 192 -0.46 7.01 8.66
CA ALA A 192 -0.96 5.87 9.42
C ALA A 192 -2.49 5.69 9.28
N HIS A 193 -3.24 6.80 9.26
CA HIS A 193 -4.68 6.78 9.01
C HIS A 193 -5.02 6.23 7.62
N VAL A 194 -4.33 6.68 6.57
CA VAL A 194 -4.52 6.17 5.18
C VAL A 194 -4.25 4.67 5.12
N ILE A 195 -3.18 4.19 5.78
CA ILE A 195 -2.85 2.76 5.85
C ILE A 195 -3.96 1.98 6.56
N SER A 196 -4.42 2.46 7.73
CA SER A 196 -5.52 1.79 8.45
C SER A 196 -6.84 1.85 7.67
N TRP A 197 -7.07 2.92 6.91
CA TRP A 197 -8.26 3.08 6.08
C TRP A 197 -8.24 2.10 4.91
N LEU A 198 -7.08 1.87 4.28
CA LEU A 198 -6.89 0.89 3.20
C LEU A 198 -7.20 -0.53 3.66
N ASP A 199 -6.72 -0.92 4.83
CA ASP A 199 -6.93 -2.26 5.39
C ASP A 199 -8.41 -2.59 5.64
N ARG A 200 -9.25 -1.56 5.83
CA ARG A 200 -10.70 -1.70 6.02
C ARG A 200 -11.49 -1.71 4.72
N LYS A 201 -10.85 -1.48 3.57
CA LYS A 201 -11.58 -1.43 2.29
C LYS A 201 -11.97 -2.80 1.80
N GLY A 202 -13.10 -2.84 1.11
CA GLY A 202 -13.64 -4.05 0.50
C GLY A 202 -13.10 -4.25 -0.92
N ARG A 203 -13.62 -5.29 -1.56
CA ARG A 203 -13.41 -5.55 -2.99
C ARG A 203 -13.92 -4.37 -3.84
N GLY A 204 -13.31 -4.16 -5.00
CA GLY A 204 -13.72 -3.11 -5.96
C GLY A 204 -13.12 -1.72 -5.71
N PHE A 205 -12.40 -1.50 -4.61
CA PHE A 205 -11.71 -0.22 -4.37
C PHE A 205 -10.56 0.00 -5.39
N PRO A 206 -10.40 1.18 -6.01
CA PRO A 206 -9.36 1.48 -7.01
C PRO A 206 -7.96 1.64 -6.38
N ILE A 207 -7.43 0.54 -5.82
CA ILE A 207 -6.13 0.46 -5.13
C ILE A 207 -4.97 0.81 -6.06
N LEU A 208 -5.02 0.31 -7.30
CA LEU A 208 -3.93 0.48 -8.28
C LEU A 208 -3.75 1.96 -8.69
N PRO A 209 -4.81 2.73 -8.98
CA PRO A 209 -4.70 4.18 -9.13
C PRO A 209 -4.11 4.91 -7.92
N LEU A 210 -4.48 4.51 -6.69
CA LEU A 210 -3.91 5.08 -5.47
C LEU A 210 -2.42 4.77 -5.34
N LEU A 211 -2.00 3.54 -5.66
CA LEU A 211 -0.59 3.14 -5.71
C LEU A 211 0.19 4.06 -6.67
N THR A 212 -0.35 4.31 -7.88
CA THR A 212 0.27 5.24 -8.84
C THR A 212 0.32 6.68 -8.31
N ALA A 213 -0.73 7.14 -7.64
CA ALA A 213 -0.78 8.48 -7.06
C ALA A 213 0.31 8.68 -6.00
N CYS A 214 0.47 7.71 -5.09
CA CYS A 214 1.48 7.74 -4.02
C CYS A 214 2.89 7.95 -4.57
N SER A 215 3.24 7.21 -5.63
CA SER A 215 4.55 7.29 -6.29
C SER A 215 4.87 8.68 -6.88
N ARG A 216 3.85 9.48 -7.19
CA ARG A 216 4.01 10.74 -7.95
C ARG A 216 3.88 12.00 -7.10
N CYS A 217 3.07 11.96 -6.06
CA CYS A 217 2.66 13.18 -5.36
C CYS A 217 3.28 13.35 -3.97
N LEU A 218 3.67 12.27 -3.28
CA LEU A 218 4.12 12.35 -1.89
C LEU A 218 5.56 12.88 -1.83
N ALA A 219 5.76 13.98 -1.10
CA ALA A 219 7.07 14.61 -0.92
C ALA A 219 7.96 13.82 0.07
N SER A 220 7.35 13.17 1.06
CA SER A 220 8.05 12.31 2.02
C SER A 220 8.22 10.90 1.45
N VAL A 221 9.48 10.50 1.23
CA VAL A 221 9.83 9.13 0.83
C VAL A 221 9.27 8.11 1.84
N ARG A 222 9.31 8.42 3.13
CA ARG A 222 8.76 7.56 4.19
C ARG A 222 7.24 7.36 4.09
N HIS A 223 6.49 8.42 3.81
CA HIS A 223 5.04 8.27 3.58
C HIS A 223 4.79 7.45 2.31
N MET A 224 5.55 7.72 1.26
CA MET A 224 5.47 7.02 -0.03
C MET A 224 5.66 5.51 0.15
N THR A 225 6.78 5.06 0.74
CA THR A 225 7.10 3.63 0.87
C THR A 225 6.09 2.87 1.73
N ARG A 226 5.58 3.49 2.81
CA ARG A 226 4.61 2.88 3.72
C ARG A 226 3.22 2.74 3.08
N ILE A 227 2.73 3.79 2.41
CA ILE A 227 1.41 3.74 1.76
C ILE A 227 1.46 2.84 0.52
N MET A 228 2.58 2.82 -0.22
CA MET A 228 2.76 1.89 -1.35
C MET A 228 2.72 0.42 -0.89
N GLU A 229 3.42 0.07 0.20
CA GLU A 229 3.36 -1.29 0.78
C GLU A 229 1.93 -1.67 1.17
N ALA A 230 1.20 -0.73 1.81
CA ALA A 230 -0.19 -0.93 2.19
C ALA A 230 -1.10 -1.11 0.96
N CYS A 231 -0.88 -0.35 -0.12
CA CYS A 231 -1.62 -0.53 -1.37
C CYS A 231 -1.37 -1.91 -1.98
N ILE A 232 -0.12 -2.37 -2.06
CA ILE A 232 0.19 -3.69 -2.62
C ILE A 232 -0.43 -4.80 -1.75
N THR A 233 -0.34 -4.65 -0.41
CA THR A 233 -0.96 -5.58 0.53
C THR A 233 -2.48 -5.64 0.33
N ALA A 234 -3.15 -4.49 0.32
CA ALA A 234 -4.59 -4.39 0.10
C ALA A 234 -5.01 -4.98 -1.26
N TYR A 235 -4.23 -4.74 -2.31
CA TYR A 235 -4.50 -5.31 -3.64
C TYR A 235 -4.57 -6.83 -3.59
N PHE A 236 -3.58 -7.48 -2.97
CA PHE A 236 -3.60 -8.94 -2.85
C PHE A 236 -4.68 -9.46 -1.89
N ASN A 237 -5.02 -8.71 -0.83
CA ASN A 237 -6.07 -9.08 0.11
C ASN A 237 -7.49 -8.97 -0.49
N HIS A 238 -7.72 -8.01 -1.38
CA HIS A 238 -9.08 -7.69 -1.88
C HIS A 238 -9.31 -8.05 -3.35
N ALA A 239 -8.30 -8.53 -4.09
CA ALA A 239 -8.49 -8.92 -5.49
C ALA A 239 -9.40 -10.15 -5.65
N GLU A 240 -10.08 -10.25 -6.79
CA GLU A 240 -10.86 -11.44 -7.17
C GLU A 240 -9.93 -12.55 -7.66
N GLU A 241 -10.25 -13.81 -7.35
CA GLU A 241 -9.34 -14.96 -7.52
C GLU A 241 -8.80 -15.11 -8.95
N GLU A 242 -9.59 -14.77 -9.97
CA GLU A 242 -9.23 -14.94 -11.38
C GLU A 242 -8.31 -13.83 -11.92
N SER A 243 -8.14 -12.70 -11.21
CA SER A 243 -7.38 -11.54 -11.69
C SER A 243 -6.15 -11.19 -10.84
N VAL A 244 -5.77 -12.04 -9.88
CA VAL A 244 -4.67 -11.72 -8.95
C VAL A 244 -3.31 -12.01 -9.57
N GLY A 245 -2.50 -10.97 -9.74
CA GLY A 245 -1.12 -11.12 -10.18
C GLY A 245 -0.28 -9.87 -9.96
N TRP A 246 1.04 -10.02 -10.10
CA TRP A 246 1.98 -8.91 -9.94
C TRP A 246 1.94 -7.92 -11.12
N GLY A 247 1.50 -8.34 -12.31
CA GLY A 247 1.50 -7.48 -13.51
C GLY A 247 0.86 -6.09 -13.31
N PRO A 248 -0.39 -6.00 -12.81
CA PRO A 248 -1.04 -4.72 -12.53
C PRO A 248 -0.32 -3.86 -11.47
N VAL A 249 0.30 -4.50 -10.46
CA VAL A 249 1.15 -3.82 -9.47
C VAL A 249 2.37 -3.21 -10.15
N LEU A 250 3.08 -3.98 -10.98
CA LEU A 250 4.28 -3.51 -11.69
C LEU A 250 3.96 -2.39 -12.68
N ALA A 251 2.77 -2.39 -13.30
CA ALA A 251 2.34 -1.33 -14.19
C ALA A 251 1.96 -0.02 -13.44
N SER A 252 1.49 -0.15 -12.20
CA SER A 252 0.99 0.98 -11.41
C SER A 252 2.06 1.63 -10.54
N LEU A 253 3.02 0.83 -10.05
CA LEU A 253 4.12 1.28 -9.19
C LEU A 253 5.13 2.09 -9.99
N GLN A 254 5.48 3.27 -9.49
CA GLN A 254 6.55 4.09 -10.04
C GLN A 254 7.60 4.36 -8.96
N VAL A 255 8.86 4.13 -9.29
CA VAL A 255 9.99 4.32 -8.39
C VAL A 255 10.53 5.72 -8.66
N PRO A 256 10.76 6.57 -7.64
CA PRO A 256 11.25 7.91 -7.86
C PRO A 256 12.70 7.86 -8.36
N GLU A 257 12.94 8.29 -9.60
CA GLU A 257 14.24 8.18 -10.27
C GLU A 257 15.32 9.03 -9.58
N LEU A 258 14.96 10.25 -9.14
CA LEU A 258 15.89 11.20 -8.54
C LEU A 258 16.30 10.85 -7.10
N THR A 259 15.48 10.06 -6.40
CA THR A 259 15.68 9.70 -4.99
C THR A 259 15.61 8.19 -4.77
N VAL A 260 16.05 7.41 -5.77
CA VAL A 260 15.94 5.95 -5.75
C VAL A 260 16.67 5.32 -4.56
N ASP A 261 17.86 5.82 -4.19
CA ASP A 261 18.64 5.26 -3.07
C ASP A 261 17.93 5.51 -1.72
N ASP A 262 17.40 6.71 -1.51
CA ASP A 262 16.60 7.04 -0.33
C ASP A 262 15.33 6.20 -0.27
N PHE A 263 14.66 6.01 -1.41
CA PHE A 263 13.46 5.18 -1.53
C PHE A 263 13.74 3.72 -1.17
N LEU A 264 14.84 3.14 -1.67
CA LEU A 264 15.22 1.77 -1.37
C LEU A 264 15.63 1.60 0.10
N SER A 265 16.41 2.54 0.62
CA SER A 265 16.84 2.56 2.03
C SER A 265 15.65 2.64 2.99
N GLU A 266 14.73 3.58 2.75
CA GLU A 266 13.53 3.76 3.58
C GLU A 266 12.54 2.60 3.43
N SER A 267 12.38 2.03 2.22
CA SER A 267 11.56 0.83 2.02
C SER A 267 12.12 -0.35 2.81
N GLN A 268 13.44 -0.50 2.86
CA GLN A 268 14.09 -1.59 3.59
C GLN A 268 13.99 -1.41 5.10
N SER A 269 14.29 -0.22 5.61
CA SER A 269 14.24 0.10 7.04
C SER A 269 12.80 0.09 7.58
N GLY A 270 11.84 0.52 6.76
CA GLY A 270 10.41 0.58 7.08
C GLY A 270 9.66 -0.74 6.90
N GLY A 271 10.29 -1.78 6.35
CA GLY A 271 9.65 -3.09 6.18
C GLY A 271 8.73 -3.22 4.96
N SER A 272 8.89 -2.36 3.94
CA SER A 272 8.09 -2.37 2.70
C SER A 272 8.54 -3.49 1.74
N PHE A 273 8.36 -4.74 2.15
CA PHE A 273 8.95 -5.89 1.46
C PHE A 273 8.31 -6.19 0.10
N LEU A 274 7.00 -5.97 -0.04
CA LEU A 274 6.29 -6.15 -1.31
C LEU A 274 6.67 -5.03 -2.30
N THR A 275 6.84 -3.79 -1.81
CA THR A 275 7.34 -2.67 -2.62
C THR A 275 8.74 -2.96 -3.17
N LEU A 276 9.66 -3.43 -2.33
CA LEU A 276 11.00 -3.82 -2.76
C LEU A 276 10.98 -5.01 -3.74
N TYR A 277 10.06 -5.96 -3.56
CA TYR A 277 9.90 -7.06 -4.51
C TYR A 277 9.37 -6.59 -5.87
N ALA A 278 8.40 -5.66 -5.90
CA ALA A 278 7.94 -5.04 -7.13
C ALA A 278 9.09 -4.33 -7.86
N PHE A 279 9.95 -3.61 -7.13
CA PHE A 279 11.16 -3.00 -7.69
C PHE A 279 12.10 -4.04 -8.32
N ILE A 280 12.36 -5.16 -7.63
CA ILE A 280 13.18 -6.27 -8.18
C ILE A 280 12.60 -6.77 -9.51
N LEU A 281 11.29 -6.99 -9.56
CA LEU A 281 10.62 -7.47 -10.77
C LEU A 281 10.67 -6.45 -11.91
N GLN A 282 10.40 -5.17 -11.64
CA GLN A 282 10.52 -4.11 -12.66
C GLN A 282 11.94 -4.06 -13.23
N ARG A 283 12.96 -4.08 -12.36
CA ARG A 283 14.36 -4.02 -12.77
C ARG A 283 14.75 -5.20 -13.67
N LEU A 284 14.33 -6.41 -13.33
CA LEU A 284 14.63 -7.61 -14.12
C LEU A 284 13.84 -7.66 -15.44
N ASN A 285 12.62 -7.13 -15.47
CA ASN A 285 11.79 -7.11 -16.67
C ASN A 285 12.23 -6.03 -17.67
N SER A 286 12.79 -4.90 -17.19
CA SER A 286 13.25 -3.81 -18.06
C SER A 286 14.59 -4.09 -18.73
N GLU A 287 15.47 -4.87 -18.11
CA GLU A 287 16.80 -5.17 -18.65
C GLU A 287 17.18 -6.65 -18.41
N TYR A 288 17.08 -7.48 -19.45
CA TYR A 288 17.45 -8.89 -19.40
C TYR A 288 18.94 -9.11 -19.72
N THR A 289 19.81 -8.69 -18.80
CA THR A 289 21.27 -8.86 -18.91
C THR A 289 21.86 -9.54 -17.67
N ALA A 290 22.90 -10.36 -17.87
CA ALA A 290 23.62 -11.02 -16.77
C ALA A 290 24.24 -10.04 -15.77
N ALA A 291 24.57 -8.81 -16.22
CA ALA A 291 25.06 -7.74 -15.37
C ALA A 291 23.94 -7.21 -14.47
N ASN A 292 22.74 -6.96 -15.01
CA ASN A 292 21.59 -6.52 -14.22
C ASN A 292 21.13 -7.59 -13.22
N GLU A 293 21.12 -8.86 -13.63
CA GLU A 293 20.85 -10.00 -12.75
C GLU A 293 21.84 -10.07 -11.57
N ARG A 294 23.14 -9.89 -11.83
CA ARG A 294 24.18 -9.85 -10.78
C ARG A 294 24.00 -8.69 -9.81
N ARG A 295 23.75 -7.48 -10.32
CA ARG A 295 23.49 -6.30 -9.46
C ARG A 295 22.22 -6.50 -8.62
N THR A 296 21.18 -7.06 -9.22
CA THR A 296 19.90 -7.35 -8.52
C THR A 296 20.10 -8.41 -7.44
N LEU A 297 20.84 -9.48 -7.72
CA LEU A 297 21.15 -10.49 -6.71
C LEU A 297 21.98 -9.92 -5.56
N ALA A 298 22.97 -9.07 -5.84
CA ALA A 298 23.76 -8.40 -4.81
C ALA A 298 22.87 -7.54 -3.89
N LEU A 299 21.91 -6.81 -4.46
CA LEU A 299 20.94 -6.02 -3.71
C LEU A 299 20.07 -6.89 -2.79
N VAL A 300 19.49 -7.97 -3.33
CA VAL A 300 18.66 -8.92 -2.56
C VAL A 300 19.46 -9.57 -1.42
N ASN A 301 20.73 -9.89 -1.66
CA ASN A 301 21.61 -10.44 -0.64
C ASN A 301 21.89 -9.43 0.48
N THR A 302 22.14 -8.18 0.14
CA THR A 302 22.32 -7.10 1.13
C THR A 302 21.08 -6.97 2.01
N TRP A 303 19.89 -6.87 1.38
CA TRP A 303 18.63 -6.75 2.11
C TRP A 303 18.34 -7.96 2.99
N THR A 304 18.53 -9.17 2.47
CA THR A 304 18.31 -10.43 3.21
C THR A 304 19.16 -10.51 4.47
N ASN A 305 20.41 -10.05 4.41
CA ASN A 305 21.32 -10.09 5.56
C ASN A 305 21.01 -9.03 6.62
N GLN A 306 20.36 -7.93 6.24
CA GLN A 306 20.05 -6.82 7.15
C GLN A 306 18.64 -6.90 7.73
N VAL A 307 17.70 -7.56 7.04
CA VAL A 307 16.28 -7.57 7.41
C VAL A 307 15.95 -8.59 8.50
N PHE A 308 15.20 -8.19 9.52
CA PHE A 308 14.56 -9.10 10.46
C PHE A 308 13.06 -8.81 10.46
N PRO A 309 12.19 -9.78 10.12
CA PRO A 309 10.75 -9.52 10.01
C PRO A 309 10.13 -9.19 11.38
N SER A 310 9.24 -8.21 11.41
CA SER A 310 8.62 -7.71 12.64
C SER A 310 7.60 -8.67 13.24
N GLY A 311 7.06 -9.60 12.44
CA GLY A 311 6.12 -10.62 12.89
C GLY A 311 5.50 -11.43 11.74
N PRO A 312 4.44 -12.20 12.03
CA PRO A 312 3.81 -13.13 11.07
C PRO A 312 3.28 -12.48 9.79
N GLY A 313 2.87 -11.20 9.85
CA GLY A 313 2.37 -10.47 8.68
C GLY A 313 3.47 -10.15 7.65
N ASP A 314 4.73 -10.13 8.07
CA ASP A 314 5.85 -9.70 7.23
C ASP A 314 6.79 -10.83 6.82
N GLU A 315 6.89 -11.87 7.65
CA GLU A 315 7.87 -12.95 7.48
C GLU A 315 7.77 -13.66 6.12
N ALA A 316 6.54 -13.91 5.64
CA ALA A 316 6.30 -14.65 4.40
C ALA A 316 6.63 -13.82 3.15
N LYS A 317 6.65 -12.48 3.24
CA LYS A 317 7.02 -11.59 2.13
C LYS A 317 8.48 -11.83 1.69
N LEU A 318 9.35 -12.23 2.64
CA LEU A 318 10.76 -12.56 2.36
C LEU A 318 10.93 -13.77 1.43
N PHE A 319 9.92 -14.66 1.34
CA PHE A 319 9.99 -15.82 0.44
C PHE A 319 10.07 -15.39 -1.02
N LEU A 320 9.45 -14.27 -1.38
CA LEU A 320 9.54 -13.71 -2.73
C LEU A 320 10.98 -13.34 -3.09
N TRP A 321 11.70 -12.75 -2.13
CA TRP A 321 13.10 -12.37 -2.30
C TRP A 321 13.99 -13.60 -2.40
N TRP A 322 13.83 -14.56 -1.50
CA TRP A 322 14.66 -15.77 -1.49
C TRP A 322 14.40 -16.66 -2.69
N HIS A 323 13.15 -16.80 -3.13
CA HIS A 323 12.81 -17.50 -4.35
C HIS A 323 13.54 -16.85 -5.53
N LYS A 324 13.46 -15.52 -5.67
CA LYS A 324 14.14 -14.80 -6.74
C LYS A 324 15.66 -14.91 -6.64
N ALA A 325 16.23 -14.81 -5.44
CA ALA A 325 17.67 -14.98 -5.22
C ALA A 325 18.15 -16.38 -5.62
N LEU A 326 17.43 -17.44 -5.21
CA LEU A 326 17.72 -18.82 -5.59
C LEU A 326 17.67 -19.01 -7.10
N SER A 327 16.66 -18.45 -7.78
CA SER A 327 16.61 -18.46 -9.25
C SER A 327 17.84 -17.76 -9.86
N LEU A 328 18.19 -16.56 -9.39
CA LEU A 328 19.34 -15.81 -9.93
C LEU A 328 20.68 -16.49 -9.66
N TYR A 329 20.86 -17.15 -8.51
CA TYR A 329 22.04 -18.00 -8.27
C TYR A 329 22.15 -19.11 -9.30
N THR A 330 21.04 -19.77 -9.64
CA THR A 330 21.05 -20.85 -10.64
C THR A 330 21.31 -20.36 -12.06
N GLU A 331 20.84 -19.16 -12.41
CA GLU A 331 21.11 -18.52 -13.70
C GLU A 331 22.60 -18.16 -13.86
N GLN A 332 23.26 -17.66 -12.80
CA GLN A 332 24.69 -17.35 -12.83
C GLN A 332 25.60 -18.57 -12.97
N LEU A 333 25.09 -19.76 -12.66
CA LEU A 333 25.81 -21.02 -12.80
C LEU A 333 25.69 -21.63 -14.22
N LYS A 334 24.91 -21.02 -15.11
CA LYS A 334 24.89 -21.43 -16.52
C LYS A 334 26.20 -21.03 -17.19
N PRO A 335 26.78 -21.86 -18.07
CA PRO A 335 28.02 -21.52 -18.78
C PRO A 335 27.84 -20.22 -19.58
N GLN A 336 28.51 -19.15 -19.16
CA GLN A 336 28.65 -17.92 -19.95
C GLN A 336 30.06 -17.86 -20.53
N ALA A 337 30.18 -17.42 -21.78
CA ALA A 337 31.48 -17.31 -22.44
C ALA A 337 32.43 -16.41 -21.62
N GLY A 338 33.50 -17.01 -21.07
CA GLY A 338 34.60 -16.27 -20.44
C GLY A 338 34.48 -15.95 -18.94
N GLN A 339 33.54 -16.53 -18.18
CA GLN A 339 33.47 -16.29 -16.73
C GLN A 339 33.44 -17.58 -15.87
N THR A 340 34.40 -17.67 -14.95
CA THR A 340 34.55 -18.70 -13.90
C THR A 340 34.11 -18.16 -12.53
N GLU A 341 32.91 -17.56 -12.42
CA GLU A 341 32.45 -16.90 -11.18
C GLU A 341 31.68 -17.84 -10.21
N GLY A 342 32.00 -19.14 -10.18
CA GLY A 342 31.34 -20.10 -9.27
C GLY A 342 31.55 -19.80 -7.78
N SER A 343 32.70 -19.23 -7.39
CA SER A 343 33.04 -18.93 -5.99
C SER A 343 32.12 -17.87 -5.36
N GLY A 344 31.73 -16.84 -6.12
CA GLY A 344 30.80 -15.81 -5.62
C GLY A 344 29.41 -16.35 -5.31
N VAL A 345 28.95 -17.31 -6.12
CA VAL A 345 27.66 -17.99 -5.90
C VAL A 345 27.70 -18.86 -4.65
N VAL A 346 28.76 -19.64 -4.45
CA VAL A 346 28.94 -20.47 -3.24
C VAL A 346 28.90 -19.62 -1.98
N MET A 347 29.70 -18.53 -1.95
CA MET A 347 29.75 -17.64 -0.80
C MET A 347 28.39 -16.96 -0.53
N GLY A 348 27.67 -16.60 -1.59
CA GLY A 348 26.31 -16.07 -1.47
C GLY A 348 25.34 -17.06 -0.82
N LEU A 349 25.34 -18.31 -1.29
CA LEU A 349 24.48 -19.37 -0.76
C LEU A 349 24.82 -19.72 0.69
N LEU A 350 26.11 -19.74 1.06
CA LEU A 350 26.55 -19.95 2.45
C LEU A 350 26.11 -18.81 3.37
N ARG A 351 26.17 -17.55 2.90
CA ARG A 351 25.63 -16.40 3.64
C ARG A 351 24.12 -16.50 3.82
N LEU A 352 23.38 -16.86 2.76
CA LEU A 352 21.94 -17.09 2.83
C LEU A 352 21.61 -18.20 3.83
N GLN A 353 22.30 -19.34 3.77
CA GLN A 353 22.13 -20.43 4.73
C GLN A 353 22.35 -19.93 6.17
N THR A 354 23.44 -19.22 6.43
CA THR A 354 23.75 -18.67 7.75
C THR A 354 22.64 -17.75 8.23
N ARG A 355 22.12 -16.90 7.33
CA ARG A 355 21.02 -15.99 7.64
C ARG A 355 19.72 -16.72 7.96
N LEU A 356 19.38 -17.76 7.19
CA LEU A 356 18.19 -18.59 7.44
C LEU A 356 18.25 -19.28 8.81
N LEU A 357 19.43 -19.75 9.22
CA LEU A 357 19.62 -20.34 10.55
C LEU A 357 19.39 -19.32 11.67
N GLN A 358 19.93 -18.10 11.53
CA GLN A 358 19.72 -17.01 12.49
C GLN A 358 18.23 -16.64 12.61
N LEU A 359 17.53 -16.54 11.48
CA LEU A 359 16.09 -16.27 11.44
C LEU A 359 15.27 -17.41 12.09
N GLY A 360 15.79 -18.63 12.07
CA GLY A 360 15.20 -19.82 12.67
C GLY A 360 15.44 -19.98 14.18
N GLU A 361 16.16 -19.08 14.85
CA GLU A 361 16.42 -19.15 16.30
C GLU A 361 15.21 -18.72 17.14
N GLU A 362 14.82 -19.52 18.14
CA GLU A 362 13.66 -19.26 19.01
C GLU A 362 13.81 -18.00 19.86
N ARG A 363 15.05 -17.62 20.15
CA ARG A 363 15.42 -16.41 20.87
C ARG A 363 16.46 -15.65 20.06
N LEU A 364 16.47 -14.32 20.19
CA LEU A 364 17.40 -13.44 19.51
C LEU A 364 18.68 -13.26 20.33
N ASN A 365 19.82 -13.13 19.63
CA ASN A 365 21.14 -12.87 20.19
C ASN A 365 21.57 -13.90 21.24
N SER A 366 21.09 -15.13 21.09
CA SER A 366 21.02 -16.01 22.24
C SER A 366 22.36 -16.67 22.53
N GLY A 367 23.24 -16.86 21.53
CA GLY A 367 24.53 -17.51 21.74
C GLY A 367 24.43 -18.72 22.68
N LEU A 368 25.33 -18.84 23.64
CA LEU A 368 25.29 -19.88 24.68
C LEU A 368 24.11 -19.70 25.69
N LEU A 369 23.60 -18.49 25.85
CA LEU A 369 22.55 -18.12 26.81
C LEU A 369 21.13 -18.50 26.35
N GLY A 370 20.93 -18.72 25.04
CA GLY A 370 19.67 -19.20 24.48
C GLY A 370 19.32 -20.61 24.86
N ALA A 371 20.34 -21.47 24.96
CA ALA A 371 20.20 -22.87 25.32
C ALA A 371 19.68 -23.06 26.76
N ILE A 372 19.84 -22.04 27.63
CA ILE A 372 19.30 -22.02 28.99
C ILE A 372 18.02 -21.16 29.13
N GLY A 373 17.42 -20.74 28.02
CA GLY A 373 16.15 -20.01 28.03
C GLY A 373 16.24 -18.55 28.48
N LEU A 374 17.38 -17.89 28.25
CA LEU A 374 17.55 -16.44 28.41
C LEU A 374 17.67 -15.76 27.04
N GLY A 375 17.09 -14.57 26.87
CA GLY A 375 17.10 -13.81 25.61
C GLY A 375 15.70 -13.40 25.12
N LYS A 376 15.63 -12.39 24.25
CA LYS A 376 14.37 -11.87 23.70
C LYS A 376 13.73 -12.93 22.79
N ARG A 377 12.47 -13.26 23.06
CA ARG A 377 11.72 -14.20 22.20
C ARG A 377 11.69 -13.67 20.78
N SER A 378 11.99 -14.54 19.83
CA SER A 378 11.96 -14.18 18.42
C SER A 378 10.50 -13.96 17.96
N PRO A 379 10.22 -12.90 17.19
CA PRO A 379 8.86 -12.51 16.80
C PRO A 379 8.28 -13.36 15.65
N VAL A 380 9.09 -14.21 15.02
CA VAL A 380 8.65 -15.04 13.87
C VAL A 380 7.87 -16.27 14.31
N SER A 381 6.96 -16.71 13.45
CA SER A 381 6.06 -17.82 13.71
C SER A 381 6.76 -19.19 13.58
N ASN A 382 6.13 -20.22 14.14
CA ASN A 382 6.61 -21.59 14.00
C ASN A 382 6.55 -22.08 12.54
N ARG A 383 5.56 -21.61 11.76
CA ARG A 383 5.46 -21.91 10.32
C ARG A 383 6.68 -21.38 9.58
N PHE A 384 7.08 -20.14 9.85
CA PHE A 384 8.28 -19.54 9.23
C PHE A 384 9.56 -20.26 9.64
N ARG A 385 9.66 -20.69 10.90
CA ARG A 385 10.80 -21.52 11.37
C ARG A 385 10.94 -22.80 10.56
N VAL A 386 9.83 -23.49 10.28
CA VAL A 386 9.85 -24.68 9.41
C VAL A 386 10.40 -24.34 8.02
N VAL A 387 9.97 -23.21 7.43
CA VAL A 387 10.48 -22.78 6.11
C VAL A 387 11.99 -22.54 6.13
N VAL A 388 12.48 -21.70 7.05
CA VAL A 388 13.90 -21.32 7.08
C VAL A 388 14.80 -22.50 7.45
N ARG A 389 14.35 -23.41 8.33
CA ARG A 389 15.07 -24.64 8.68
C ARG A 389 15.12 -25.61 7.50
N SER A 390 14.03 -25.76 6.77
CA SER A 390 13.95 -26.59 5.57
C SER A 390 14.90 -26.09 4.48
N LEU A 391 14.88 -24.77 4.19
CA LEU A 391 15.80 -24.18 3.23
C LEU A 391 17.26 -24.28 3.67
N ALA A 392 17.57 -24.03 4.96
CA ALA A 392 18.94 -24.13 5.46
C ALA A 392 19.49 -25.57 5.39
N ALA A 393 18.67 -26.57 5.72
CA ALA A 393 19.00 -27.99 5.60
C ALA A 393 19.20 -28.37 4.14
N PHE A 394 18.30 -27.95 3.24
CA PHE A 394 18.48 -28.17 1.81
C PHE A 394 19.78 -27.59 1.28
N LEU A 395 20.06 -26.31 1.56
CA LEU A 395 21.29 -25.64 1.13
C LEU A 395 22.55 -26.30 1.72
N SER A 396 22.49 -26.89 2.92
CA SER A 396 23.62 -27.61 3.51
C SER A 396 24.03 -28.86 2.74
N ILE A 397 23.06 -29.47 2.05
CA ILE A 397 23.26 -30.64 1.21
C ILE A 397 23.73 -30.21 -0.17
N GLN A 398 23.17 -29.12 -0.71
CA GLN A 398 23.51 -28.67 -2.06
C GLN A 398 24.83 -27.88 -2.13
N VAL A 399 25.34 -27.41 -0.99
CA VAL A 399 26.63 -26.72 -0.84
C VAL A 399 27.49 -27.45 0.20
N PRO A 400 28.13 -28.59 -0.18
CA PRO A 400 28.85 -29.44 0.76
C PRO A 400 30.08 -28.76 1.39
N SER A 401 30.74 -27.88 0.62
CA SER A 401 31.95 -27.15 1.02
C SER A 401 32.00 -25.77 0.37
N GLU A 402 32.98 -24.94 0.74
CA GLU A 402 33.17 -23.58 0.19
C GLU A 402 33.57 -23.55 -1.28
N THR A 403 33.85 -24.72 -1.86
CA THR A 403 34.31 -24.87 -3.25
C THR A 403 33.41 -25.77 -4.09
N GLU A 404 32.40 -26.41 -3.50
CA GLU A 404 31.59 -27.43 -4.17
C GLU A 404 30.10 -27.07 -4.20
N LEU A 405 29.46 -27.35 -5.34
CA LEU A 405 28.02 -27.23 -5.52
C LEU A 405 27.47 -28.48 -6.17
N ARG A 406 26.32 -28.92 -5.67
CA ARG A 406 25.57 -30.02 -6.26
C ARG A 406 24.60 -29.49 -7.32
N LEU A 407 25.06 -29.51 -8.58
CA LEU A 407 24.32 -28.98 -9.74
C LEU A 407 23.55 -30.04 -10.54
N GLN A 408 23.78 -31.32 -10.24
CA GLN A 408 23.19 -32.44 -10.95
C GLN A 408 22.63 -33.47 -9.95
N PRO A 409 21.59 -34.22 -10.32
CA PRO A 409 21.13 -35.40 -9.60
C PRO A 409 22.27 -36.40 -9.34
N THR A 410 22.19 -37.14 -8.24
CA THR A 410 23.13 -38.23 -7.92
C THR A 410 22.37 -39.52 -7.62
N GLY A 411 23.04 -40.67 -7.69
CA GLY A 411 22.44 -41.97 -7.34
C GLY A 411 22.11 -42.06 -5.85
N ASP A 412 23.04 -41.62 -5.00
CA ASP A 412 22.88 -41.55 -3.55
C ASP A 412 23.23 -40.16 -3.01
N LEU A 413 22.70 -39.85 -1.83
CA LEU A 413 22.94 -38.60 -1.11
C LEU A 413 24.04 -38.81 -0.06
N GLN A 414 25.24 -38.28 -0.34
CA GLN A 414 26.31 -38.22 0.65
C GLN A 414 26.14 -36.96 1.51
N LEU A 415 25.84 -37.13 2.79
CA LEU A 415 25.58 -36.05 3.72
C LEU A 415 26.82 -35.74 4.55
N SER A 416 27.23 -34.47 4.57
CA SER A 416 28.25 -34.00 5.52
C SER A 416 27.70 -34.07 6.95
N ALA A 417 28.57 -34.10 7.96
CA ALA A 417 28.15 -34.09 9.36
C ALA A 417 27.25 -32.88 9.69
N LYS A 418 27.57 -31.71 9.12
CA LYS A 418 26.76 -30.49 9.22
C LYS A 418 25.37 -30.67 8.61
N ALA A 419 25.30 -31.25 7.42
CA ALA A 419 24.02 -31.50 6.75
C ALA A 419 23.16 -32.53 7.48
N GLN A 420 23.78 -33.61 7.97
CA GLN A 420 23.12 -34.63 8.80
C GLN A 420 22.52 -34.01 10.06
N GLN A 421 23.27 -33.14 10.74
CA GLN A 421 22.80 -32.43 11.93
C GLN A 421 21.61 -31.52 11.61
N MET A 422 21.69 -30.70 10.56
CA MET A 422 20.60 -29.79 10.18
C MET A 422 19.33 -30.53 9.79
N LEU A 423 19.47 -31.61 9.03
CA LEU A 423 18.35 -32.46 8.63
C LEU A 423 17.74 -33.17 9.85
N GLY A 424 18.56 -33.70 10.75
CA GLY A 424 18.08 -34.33 11.99
C GLY A 424 17.33 -33.35 12.90
N VAL A 425 17.77 -32.10 12.98
CA VAL A 425 17.03 -31.05 13.72
C VAL A 425 15.66 -30.79 13.08
N LEU A 426 15.57 -30.71 11.75
CA LEU A 426 14.31 -30.52 11.04
C LEU A 426 13.35 -31.70 11.28
N GLU A 427 13.86 -32.94 11.17
CA GLU A 427 13.10 -34.17 11.38
C GLU A 427 12.58 -34.31 12.81
N ALA A 428 13.33 -33.78 13.79
CA ALA A 428 12.90 -33.80 15.19
C ALA A 428 11.86 -32.72 15.52
N MET A 429 11.64 -31.70 14.66
CA MET A 429 10.73 -30.59 14.98
C MET A 429 9.32 -31.04 15.41
N PRO A 430 8.64 -31.98 14.73
CA PRO A 430 7.28 -32.40 15.08
C PRO A 430 7.15 -33.03 16.48
N SER A 431 8.26 -33.57 17.03
CA SER A 431 8.26 -34.12 18.40
C SER A 431 8.06 -33.05 19.48
N ASN A 432 8.34 -31.78 19.16
CA ASN A 432 8.02 -30.65 20.02
C ASN A 432 6.58 -30.19 19.77
N LYS A 433 5.80 -30.08 20.85
CA LYS A 433 4.38 -29.66 20.83
C LYS A 433 4.11 -28.39 20.02
N GLN A 434 5.09 -27.48 19.92
CA GLN A 434 4.98 -26.24 19.15
C GLN A 434 4.88 -26.43 17.63
N TYR A 435 5.32 -27.59 17.12
CA TYR A 435 5.38 -27.91 15.68
C TYR A 435 4.58 -29.17 15.33
N ALA A 436 3.90 -29.80 16.30
CA ALA A 436 3.15 -31.03 16.08
C ALA A 436 2.11 -30.89 14.95
N GLU A 437 1.41 -29.76 14.88
CA GLU A 437 0.43 -29.47 13.81
C GLU A 437 1.07 -29.25 12.43
N LEU A 438 2.40 -29.12 12.36
CA LEU A 438 3.16 -28.91 11.12
C LEU A 438 3.84 -30.18 10.64
N GLU A 439 3.58 -31.33 11.27
CA GLU A 439 4.21 -32.63 10.98
C GLU A 439 4.15 -32.98 9.48
N ASP A 440 2.97 -32.91 8.86
CA ASP A 440 2.81 -33.21 7.44
C ASP A 440 3.66 -32.31 6.54
N SER A 441 3.73 -31.01 6.87
CA SER A 441 4.53 -30.04 6.13
C SER A 441 6.02 -30.31 6.28
N VAL A 442 6.47 -30.64 7.49
CA VAL A 442 7.87 -31.03 7.77
C VAL A 442 8.22 -32.31 7.03
N ASN A 443 7.35 -33.33 7.08
CA ASN A 443 7.57 -34.61 6.41
C ASN A 443 7.70 -34.45 4.89
N LYS A 444 6.86 -33.64 4.26
CA LYS A 444 6.96 -33.32 2.82
C LYS A 444 8.26 -32.58 2.49
N ALA A 445 8.69 -31.65 3.34
CA ALA A 445 9.96 -30.95 3.17
C ALA A 445 11.15 -31.91 3.29
N VAL A 446 11.16 -32.77 4.31
CA VAL A 446 12.20 -33.79 4.52
C VAL A 446 12.27 -34.75 3.35
N GLN A 447 11.13 -35.24 2.85
CA GLN A 447 11.06 -36.10 1.66
C GLN A 447 11.66 -35.42 0.44
N PHE A 448 11.33 -34.15 0.21
CA PHE A 448 11.91 -33.36 -0.87
C PHE A 448 13.44 -33.24 -0.74
N ILE A 449 13.92 -32.95 0.48
CA ILE A 449 15.34 -32.72 0.77
C ILE A 449 16.16 -34.02 0.66
N ARG A 450 15.59 -35.16 1.08
CA ARG A 450 16.23 -36.49 1.03
C ARG A 450 16.24 -37.11 -0.36
N TYR A 451 15.50 -36.57 -1.32
CA TYR A 451 15.45 -37.15 -2.66
C TYR A 451 16.72 -36.83 -3.47
N PRO A 452 17.54 -37.83 -3.86
CA PRO A 452 18.78 -37.60 -4.61
C PRO A 452 18.56 -36.99 -6.00
N GLY A 453 17.33 -37.02 -6.54
CA GLY A 453 17.02 -36.38 -7.81
C GLY A 453 16.99 -34.85 -7.75
N HIS A 454 16.76 -34.25 -6.57
CA HIS A 454 16.75 -32.80 -6.43
C HIS A 454 18.17 -32.26 -6.23
N CYS A 455 18.51 -31.15 -6.88
CA CYS A 455 19.81 -30.47 -6.77
C CYS A 455 19.61 -28.99 -6.42
N LEU A 456 20.68 -28.16 -6.38
CA LEU A 456 20.56 -26.73 -6.08
C LEU A 456 19.47 -26.01 -6.90
N ARG A 457 19.26 -26.42 -8.16
CA ARG A 457 18.27 -25.86 -9.08
C ARG A 457 16.82 -26.04 -8.61
N ASP A 458 16.57 -27.00 -7.73
CA ASP A 458 15.26 -27.29 -7.18
C ASP A 458 14.97 -26.48 -5.89
N GLY A 459 15.90 -25.62 -5.45
CA GLY A 459 15.70 -24.73 -4.30
C GLY A 459 14.45 -23.84 -4.39
N PRO A 460 14.19 -23.16 -5.53
CA PRO A 460 12.96 -22.42 -5.74
C PRO A 460 11.70 -23.30 -5.61
N ARG A 461 11.74 -24.54 -6.09
CA ARG A 461 10.62 -25.51 -5.98
C ARG A 461 10.36 -25.92 -4.54
N LEU A 462 11.40 -26.13 -3.74
CA LEU A 462 11.25 -26.39 -2.30
C LEU A 462 10.55 -25.22 -1.60
N LEU A 463 10.96 -23.99 -1.91
CA LEU A 463 10.32 -22.81 -1.32
C LEU A 463 8.85 -22.66 -1.76
N GLY A 464 8.55 -22.93 -3.03
CA GLY A 464 7.17 -22.97 -3.54
C GLY A 464 6.31 -24.01 -2.84
N LEU A 465 6.83 -25.23 -2.67
CA LEU A 465 6.17 -26.30 -1.91
C LEU A 465 5.85 -25.85 -0.48
N LEU A 466 6.84 -25.29 0.23
CA LEU A 466 6.68 -24.82 1.61
C LEU A 466 5.70 -23.65 1.72
N ALA A 467 5.76 -22.70 0.79
CA ALA A 467 4.81 -21.58 0.72
C ALA A 467 3.38 -22.06 0.49
N ASN A 468 3.18 -23.07 -0.37
CA ASN A 468 1.88 -23.64 -0.65
C ASN A 468 1.30 -24.42 0.55
N LEU A 469 2.16 -25.15 1.27
CA LEU A 469 1.74 -25.93 2.45
C LEU A 469 1.46 -25.07 3.68
N LEU A 470 2.28 -24.04 3.93
CA LEU A 470 2.26 -23.29 5.20
C LEU A 470 1.56 -21.94 5.11
N TYR A 471 1.41 -21.39 3.90
CA TYR A 471 0.83 -20.07 3.65
C TYR A 471 -0.13 -20.08 2.44
N PRO A 472 -1.11 -21.01 2.37
CA PRO A 472 -1.99 -21.16 1.21
C PRO A 472 -2.83 -19.90 0.92
N ASP A 473 -3.16 -19.12 1.96
CA ASP A 473 -4.05 -17.96 1.85
C ASP A 473 -3.33 -16.69 1.36
N LEU A 474 -1.99 -16.68 1.32
CA LEU A 474 -1.21 -15.51 0.93
C LEU A 474 -1.06 -15.40 -0.59
N ARG A 475 -2.01 -14.68 -1.22
CA ARG A 475 -2.14 -14.57 -2.68
C ARG A 475 -0.93 -13.94 -3.38
N TYR A 476 -0.19 -13.05 -2.72
CA TYR A 476 1.02 -12.47 -3.28
C TYR A 476 2.13 -13.51 -3.55
N LEU A 477 2.06 -14.68 -2.89
CA LEU A 477 2.98 -15.79 -3.09
C LEU A 477 2.63 -16.67 -4.30
N HIS A 478 1.50 -16.46 -4.98
CA HIS A 478 1.12 -17.31 -6.13
C HIS A 478 2.19 -17.37 -7.23
N ILE A 479 2.99 -16.32 -7.40
CA ILE A 479 4.08 -16.28 -8.39
C ILE A 479 5.23 -17.25 -8.11
N ILE A 480 5.33 -17.78 -6.88
CA ILE A 480 6.41 -18.71 -6.48
C ILE A 480 5.90 -20.12 -6.18
N ARG A 481 4.60 -20.39 -6.38
CA ARG A 481 3.98 -21.69 -6.10
C ARG A 481 4.09 -22.67 -7.26
#